data_AF-A0A0Q6F8H6-F1
#
_entry.id   AF-A0A0Q6F8H6-F1
#
_cell.length_a   1.000
_cell.length_b   1.000
_cell.length_c   1.000
_cell.angle_alpha   90.00
_cell.angle_beta   90.00
_cell.angle_gamma   90.00
#
_symmetry.space_group_name_H-M   'P 1'
#
loop_
_entity.id
_entity.type
_entity.pdbx_description
1 polymer ?
#
loop_
_entity_poly.entity_id
_entity_poly.type
_entity_poly.pdbx_seq_one_letter_code
_entity_poly.pdbx_strand_id
1 'polypeptide(L)' 'MSNCALYEPTIDEIMADPTVLALMKADRVNTDRLRSKLFRLGELMALREGASRPGALPLRSDHAAPGGPAGGPAFG' A
#
# COMPACT_ATOMS: atom_id res chain seq x y z
N MET A 1 9.55 -25.39 -21.09
CA MET A 1 9.94 -24.17 -20.34
C MET A 1 8.67 -23.41 -20.02
N SER A 2 8.00 -23.74 -18.91
CA SER A 2 6.73 -23.09 -18.56
C SER A 2 7.05 -21.84 -17.74
N ASN A 3 6.90 -20.69 -18.38
CA ASN A 3 7.01 -19.40 -17.72
C ASN A 3 5.72 -19.20 -16.92
N CYS A 4 5.67 -19.75 -15.70
CA CYS A 4 4.66 -19.41 -14.70
C CYS A 4 4.95 -18.00 -14.22
N ALA A 5 4.76 -17.01 -15.08
CA ALA A 5 4.65 -15.63 -14.63
C ALA A 5 3.62 -15.63 -13.51
N LEU A 6 4.00 -15.08 -12.35
CA LEU A 6 3.20 -14.94 -11.14
C LEU A 6 1.94 -14.15 -11.47
N TYR A 7 0.97 -14.81 -12.08
CA TYR A 7 -0.33 -14.23 -12.36
C TYR A 7 -1.12 -14.33 -11.08
N GLU A 8 -1.24 -13.19 -10.41
CA GLU A 8 -2.11 -13.06 -9.26
C GLU A 8 -3.47 -12.56 -9.79
N PRO A 9 -4.48 -13.45 -9.85
CA PRO A 9 -5.78 -13.07 -10.39
C PRO A 9 -6.42 -12.01 -9.51
N THR A 10 -7.06 -11.03 -10.14
CA THR A 10 -7.78 -10.00 -9.40
C THR A 10 -9.03 -10.58 -8.73
N ILE A 11 -9.52 -9.92 -7.69
CA ILE A 11 -10.76 -10.33 -7.00
C ILE A 11 -11.92 -10.46 -8.00
N ASP A 12 -11.99 -9.56 -8.98
CA ASP A 12 -13.04 -9.57 -9.99
C ASP A 12 -12.94 -10.78 -10.93
N GLU A 13 -11.73 -11.21 -11.29
CA GLU A 13 -11.51 -12.41 -12.10
C GLU A 13 -11.91 -13.68 -11.33
N ILE A 14 -11.58 -13.75 -10.04
CA ILE A 14 -11.98 -14.88 -9.19
C ILE A 14 -13.51 -14.91 -9.02
N MET A 15 -14.15 -13.76 -8.85
CA MET A 15 -15.60 -13.66 -8.71
C MET A 15 -16.36 -13.87 -10.04
N ALA A 16 -15.69 -13.70 -11.18
CA ALA A 16 -16.24 -14.02 -12.51
C ALA A 16 -16.15 -15.51 -12.85
N ASP A 17 -15.38 -16.30 -12.10
CA ASP A 17 -15.23 -17.73 -12.33
C ASP A 17 -16.55 -18.48 -12.03
N PRO A 18 -17.07 -19.27 -12.99
CA PRO A 18 -18.36 -19.95 -12.85
C PRO A 18 -18.34 -21.05 -11.77
N THR A 19 -17.19 -21.67 -11.52
CA THR A 19 -17.01 -22.68 -10.47
C THR A 19 -17.07 -22.03 -9.10
N VAL A 20 -16.39 -20.89 -8.93
CA VAL A 20 -16.45 -20.10 -7.69
C VAL A 20 -17.88 -19.63 -7.43
N LEU A 21 -18.56 -19.11 -8.45
CA LEU A 21 -19.97 -18.71 -8.32
C LEU A 21 -20.89 -19.88 -7.97
N ALA A 22 -20.66 -21.07 -8.53
CA ALA A 22 -21.43 -22.27 -8.20
C ALA A 22 -21.24 -22.70 -6.74
N LEU A 23 -20.00 -22.69 -6.25
CA LEU A 23 -19.67 -22.99 -4.85
C LEU A 23 -20.32 -21.96 -3.90
N MET A 24 -20.20 -20.67 -4.21
CA MET A 24 -20.82 -19.60 -3.42
C MET A 24 -22.35 -19.74 -3.38
N LYS A 25 -22.98 -20.14 -4.48
CA LYS A 25 -24.43 -20.43 -4.50
C LYS A 25 -24.78 -21.64 -3.64
N ALA A 26 -24.01 -22.71 -3.70
CA ALA A 26 -24.22 -23.90 -2.88
C ALA A 26 -24.15 -23.57 -1.38
N ASP A 27 -23.19 -22.72 -1.00
CA ASP A 27 -22.98 -22.26 0.37
C ASP A 27 -23.86 -21.07 0.78
N ARG A 28 -24.75 -20.60 -0.10
CA ARG A 28 -25.64 -19.44 0.11
C ARG A 28 -24.88 -18.17 0.50
N VAL A 29 -23.68 -17.99 -0.05
CA VAL A 29 -22.86 -16.80 0.17
C VAL A 29 -23.48 -15.63 -0.59
N ASN A 30 -23.64 -14.50 0.11
CA ASN A 30 -24.01 -13.25 -0.54
C ASN A 30 -22.77 -12.61 -1.18
N THR A 31 -22.70 -12.67 -2.51
CA THR A 31 -21.58 -12.20 -3.33
C THR A 31 -21.30 -10.71 -3.17
N ASP A 32 -22.34 -9.87 -3.14
CA ASP A 32 -22.20 -8.42 -2.99
C ASP A 32 -21.62 -8.03 -1.63
N ARG A 33 -22.10 -8.71 -0.57
CA ARG A 33 -21.59 -8.53 0.78
C ARG A 33 -20.15 -9.02 0.92
N LEU A 34 -19.79 -10.10 0.24
CA LEU A 34 -18.41 -10.59 0.21
C LEU A 34 -17.50 -9.58 -0.50
N ARG A 35 -17.88 -9.11 -1.69
CA ARG A 35 -17.10 -8.14 -2.47
C ARG A 35 -16.86 -6.85 -1.70
N SER A 36 -17.90 -6.33 -1.04
CA SER A 36 -17.79 -5.13 -0.20
C SER A 36 -16.80 -5.32 0.96
N LYS A 37 -16.80 -6.50 1.60
CA LYS A 37 -15.86 -6.81 2.69
C LYS A 37 -14.42 -6.96 2.19
N LEU A 38 -14.23 -7.65 1.07
CA LEU A 38 -12.91 -7.83 0.46
C LEU A 38 -12.30 -6.51 0.03
N PHE A 39 -13.11 -5.61 -0.56
CA PHE A 39 -12.67 -4.27 -0.92
C PHE A 39 -12.21 -3.47 0.31
N ARG A 40 -13.02 -3.46 1.36
CA ARG A 40 -12.68 -2.78 2.63
C ARG A 40 -11.43 -3.37 3.30
N LEU A 41 -11.24 -4.70 3.22
CA LEU A 41 -10.03 -5.37 3.69
C LEU A 41 -8.80 -4.97 2.87
N GLY A 42 -8.93 -4.88 1.55
CA GLY A 42 -7.88 -4.38 0.67
C GLY A 42 -7.45 -2.96 1.03
N GLU A 43 -8.42 -2.06 1.24
CA GLU A 43 -8.15 -0.68 1.69
C GLU A 43 -7.46 -0.63 3.06
N LEU A 44 -7.92 -1.44 4.02
CA LEU A 44 -7.30 -1.53 5.35
C LEU A 44 -5.87 -2.07 5.29
N MET A 45 -5.62 -3.07 4.45
CA MET A 45 -4.27 -3.60 4.23
C MET A 45 -3.38 -2.57 3.55
N ALA A 46 -3.88 -1.85 2.53
CA ALA A 46 -3.14 -0.78 1.88
C ALA A 46 -2.79 0.38 2.86
N LEU A 47 -3.72 0.74 3.75
CA LEU A 47 -3.48 1.72 4.82
C LEU A 47 -2.43 1.22 5.82
N ARG A 48 -2.46 -0.08 6.17
CA ARG A 48 -1.46 -0.72 7.04
C ARG A 48 -0.09 -0.79 6.38
N GLU A 49 -0.03 -1.09 5.09
CA GLU A 49 1.19 -1.11 4.28
C GLU A 49 1.80 0.31 4.19
N GLY A 50 0.94 1.33 4.02
CA GLY A 50 1.32 2.74 4.07
C GLY A 50 1.85 3.20 5.43
N ALA A 51 1.33 2.64 6.52
CA ALA A 51 1.83 2.87 7.88
C ALA A 51 3.12 2.08 8.20
N SER A 52 3.47 1.08 7.38
CA SER A 52 4.62 0.20 7.58
C SER A 52 5.78 0.48 6.61
N ARG A 53 5.73 1.58 5.84
CA ARG A 53 6.92 2.14 5.18
C ARG A 53 7.66 3.06 6.16
N PRO A 54 8.79 2.64 6.75
CA PRO A 54 9.62 3.58 7.48
C PRO A 54 10.28 4.50 6.44
N GLY A 55 10.10 5.81 6.61
CA GLY A 55 11.06 6.80 6.14
C GLY A 55 11.15 6.99 4.62
N ALA A 56 10.15 7.62 4.03
CA ALA A 56 10.47 8.69 3.09
C ALA A 56 10.85 9.92 3.93
N LEU A 57 12.02 9.87 4.57
CA LEU A 57 12.67 11.09 5.03
C LEU A 57 12.93 11.90 3.75
N PRO A 58 12.43 13.14 3.61
CA PRO A 58 13.07 14.04 2.67
C PRO A 58 14.50 14.18 3.17
N LEU A 59 15.44 13.54 2.46
CA LEU A 59 16.85 13.85 2.54
C LEU A 59 16.95 15.35 2.28
N ARG A 60 17.05 16.12 3.36
CA ARG A 60 17.46 17.52 3.32
C ARG A 60 18.88 17.52 2.78
N SER A 61 18.99 17.57 1.46
CA SER A 61 20.20 17.95 0.75
C SER A 61 20.39 19.45 0.93
N ASP A 62 20.75 19.87 2.14
CA ASP A 62 21.40 21.17 2.34
C ASP A 62 22.72 20.90 3.08
N HIS A 63 23.70 20.57 2.25
CA HIS A 63 25.10 20.77 2.53
C HIS A 63 25.35 22.28 2.65
N ALA A 64 25.11 22.86 3.82
CA ALA A 64 25.52 24.20 4.16
C ALA A 64 26.67 24.12 5.18
N ALA A 65 27.84 24.55 4.70
CA ALA A 65 29.14 24.66 5.37
C ALA A 65 29.10 25.03 6.87
N PRO A 66 30.08 24.59 7.69
CA PRO A 66 30.26 25.09 9.04
C PRO A 66 30.84 26.52 8.99
N GLY A 67 29.98 27.51 8.78
CA GLY A 67 30.29 28.92 9.03
C GLY A 67 30.23 29.18 10.52
N GLY A 68 31.40 29.35 11.15
CA GLY A 68 31.52 29.60 12.59
C GLY A 68 30.89 30.93 13.01
N PRO A 69 30.40 31.05 14.26
CA PRO A 69 30.08 32.35 14.81
C PRO A 69 31.36 33.02 15.35
N ALA A 70 31.97 33.88 14.54
CA ALA A 70 32.87 34.91 15.03
C ALA A 70 32.05 35.86 15.92
N GLY A 71 32.25 35.76 17.23
CA GLY A 71 31.70 36.71 18.19
C GLY A 71 32.35 38.08 18.00
N GLY A 72 31.54 39.05 17.59
CA GLY A 72 31.86 40.48 17.63
C GLY A 72 30.64 41.28 17.21
N PRO A 73 30.18 42.22 18.06
CA PRO A 73 30.22 43.59 17.59
C PRO A 73 30.94 44.51 18.59
N ALA A 74 31.94 45.24 18.07
CA ALA A 74 32.40 46.50 18.65
C ALA A 74 31.49 47.62 18.15
N PHE A 75 31.07 48.53 19.05
CA PHE A 75 31.11 50.00 18.94
C PHE A 75 30.09 50.66 19.89
N GLY A 76 30.54 51.70 20.59
CA GLY A 76 29.72 52.71 21.28
C GLY A 76 30.10 52.94 22.73
#